data_AF-A0A0R1U6B5-F1
#
_entry.id   AF-A0A0R1U6B5-F1
#
_cell.length_a   1.000
_cell.length_b   1.000
_cell.length_c   1.000
_cell.angle_alpha   90.00
_cell.angle_beta   90.00
_cell.angle_gamma   90.00
#
_symmetry.space_group_name_H-M   'P 1'
#
loop_
_entity.id
_entity.type
_entity.pdbx_description
1 polymer ?
#
loop_
_entity_poly.entity_id
_entity_poly.type
_entity_poly.pdbx_seq_one_letter_code
_entity_poly.pdbx_strand_id
1 'polypeptide(L)'
;MRHQHQRTGWIISAITAGVLLAITIIAVILVNMRPGTPNQDNRVAQSSSSVFTSSRQSKATNNQAGESTSTAQSAPDAGTKTVSDPSKYDYLSGIYENGAIPTISLDFGNQTSSGVTASGDVADYSFTKVLRHPDGTLVVNVSGSFKYNVDPNNNSSSEQTAYVQLSFLIAPQGVTVTKNWQTGSSITDNSDTDSTRFAIANSNDGGKTFNMSTAYDNFESNQNLYTLQQY
;
A
#
# COMPACT_ATOMS: atom_id res chain seq x y z
N MET A 1 -28.91 -31.99 -28.86
CA MET A 1 -28.69 -31.52 -27.47
C MET A 1 -27.36 -32.04 -26.96
N ARG A 2 -26.36 -31.17 -26.69
CA ARG A 2 -25.17 -31.39 -25.80
C ARG A 2 -24.14 -30.26 -26.00
N HIS A 3 -24.26 -29.16 -25.26
CA HIS A 3 -23.20 -28.15 -25.07
C HIS A 3 -23.45 -27.35 -23.78
N GLN A 4 -23.12 -27.92 -22.61
CA GLN A 4 -23.12 -27.21 -21.31
C GLN A 4 -22.06 -27.75 -20.32
N HIS A 5 -20.80 -27.88 -20.74
CA HIS A 5 -19.71 -28.28 -19.82
C HIS A 5 -18.43 -27.44 -19.86
N GLN A 6 -18.37 -26.34 -20.62
CA GLN A 6 -17.16 -25.48 -20.67
C GLN A 6 -17.20 -24.22 -19.77
N ARG A 7 -18.34 -23.91 -19.13
CA ARG A 7 -18.47 -22.68 -18.31
C ARG A 7 -18.14 -22.83 -16.82
N THR A 8 -18.02 -24.05 -16.30
CA THR A 8 -17.77 -24.29 -14.86
C THR A 8 -16.30 -24.20 -14.44
N GLY A 9 -15.34 -24.34 -15.36
CA GLY A 9 -13.90 -24.32 -15.02
C GLY A 9 -13.38 -22.95 -14.54
N TRP A 10 -13.85 -21.85 -15.16
CA TRP A 10 -13.38 -20.50 -14.85
C TRP A 10 -13.85 -19.99 -13.47
N ILE A 11 -15.07 -20.38 -13.06
CA ILE A 11 -15.67 -19.94 -11.79
C ILE A 11 -14.87 -20.48 -10.58
N ILE A 12 -14.37 -21.72 -10.67
CA ILE A 12 -13.59 -22.36 -9.60
C ILE A 12 -12.23 -21.65 -9.41
N SER A 13 -11.60 -21.21 -10.51
CA SER A 13 -10.30 -20.51 -10.43
C SER A 13 -10.41 -19.13 -9.78
N ALA A 14 -11.48 -18.38 -10.08
CA ALA A 14 -11.73 -17.06 -9.50
C ALA A 14 -11.99 -17.12 -7.98
N ILE A 15 -12.79 -18.10 -7.53
CA ILE A 15 -13.06 -18.32 -6.10
C ILE A 15 -11.77 -18.65 -5.35
N THR A 16 -10.89 -19.47 -5.93
CA THR A 16 -9.63 -19.88 -5.30
C THR A 16 -8.67 -18.70 -5.09
N ALA A 17 -8.61 -17.76 -6.06
CA ALA A 17 -7.81 -16.55 -5.93
C ALA A 17 -8.36 -15.57 -4.88
N GLY A 18 -9.69 -15.35 -4.85
CA GLY A 18 -10.33 -14.48 -3.86
C GLY A 18 -10.18 -14.98 -2.42
N VAL A 19 -10.28 -16.30 -2.20
CA VAL A 19 -10.08 -16.92 -0.88
C VAL A 19 -8.63 -16.76 -0.39
N LEU A 20 -7.63 -16.89 -1.28
CA LEU A 20 -6.22 -16.67 -0.92
C LEU A 20 -5.94 -15.23 -0.46
N LEU A 21 -6.57 -14.24 -1.10
CA LEU A 21 -6.39 -12.81 -0.76
C LEU A 21 -7.13 -12.42 0.52
N ALA A 22 -8.28 -13.06 0.82
CA ALA A 22 -8.94 -12.92 2.11
C ALA A 22 -8.10 -13.51 3.27
N ILE A 23 -7.44 -14.66 3.04
CA ILE A 23 -6.60 -15.32 4.05
C ILE A 23 -5.38 -14.46 4.41
N THR A 24 -4.73 -13.79 3.46
CA THR A 24 -3.59 -12.90 3.77
C THR A 24 -4.01 -11.68 4.58
N ILE A 25 -5.17 -11.06 4.29
CA ILE A 25 -5.69 -9.94 5.09
C ILE A 25 -5.99 -10.39 6.53
N ILE A 26 -6.68 -11.53 6.72
CA ILE A 26 -7.02 -12.06 8.04
C ILE A 26 -5.75 -12.49 8.83
N ALA A 27 -4.76 -13.09 8.15
CA ALA A 27 -3.51 -13.51 8.78
C ALA A 27 -2.69 -12.32 9.31
N VAL A 28 -2.64 -11.19 8.58
CA VAL A 28 -1.95 -9.97 9.01
C VAL A 28 -2.61 -9.37 10.26
N ILE A 29 -3.95 -9.37 10.32
CA ILE A 29 -4.70 -8.92 11.50
C ILE A 29 -4.39 -9.80 12.72
N LEU A 30 -4.42 -11.14 12.57
CA LEU A 30 -4.17 -12.08 13.67
C LEU A 30 -2.71 -12.07 14.18
N VAL A 31 -1.72 -11.75 13.34
CA VAL A 31 -0.33 -11.61 13.78
C VAL A 31 -0.12 -10.30 14.56
N ASN A 32 -0.73 -9.20 14.12
CA ASN A 32 -0.62 -7.89 14.77
C ASN A 32 -1.43 -7.77 16.08
N MET A 33 -2.39 -8.68 16.34
CA MET A 33 -3.18 -8.71 17.58
C MET A 33 -2.65 -9.67 18.65
N ARG A 34 -1.42 -10.20 18.55
CA ARG A 34 -0.83 -11.00 19.63
C ARG A 34 -0.42 -10.10 20.81
N PRO A 35 -1.04 -10.21 22.00
CA PRO A 35 -0.55 -9.51 23.18
C PRO A 35 0.84 -10.04 23.55
N GLY A 36 1.78 -9.13 23.79
CA GLY A 36 3.18 -9.48 24.06
C GLY A 36 3.34 -10.33 25.33
N THR A 37 3.95 -11.51 25.19
CA THR A 37 4.46 -12.27 26.32
C THR A 37 5.67 -11.56 26.94
N PRO A 38 5.75 -11.40 28.28
CA PRO A 38 6.84 -10.69 28.92
C PRO A 38 8.18 -11.43 28.76
N ASN A 39 9.25 -10.66 28.53
CA ASN A 39 10.61 -11.16 28.36
C ASN A 39 11.09 -11.97 29.58
N GLN A 40 11.72 -13.12 29.33
CA GLN A 40 12.62 -13.73 30.31
C GLN A 40 14.06 -13.32 30.00
N ASP A 41 14.70 -12.64 30.97
CA ASP A 41 16.13 -12.38 30.95
C ASP A 41 16.92 -13.69 30.88
N ASN A 42 17.83 -13.80 29.90
CA ASN A 42 18.84 -14.84 29.87
C ASN A 42 20.21 -14.23 29.58
N ARG A 43 20.95 -13.91 30.65
CA ARG A 43 22.36 -13.54 30.56
C ARG A 43 23.19 -14.77 30.20
N VAL A 44 23.80 -14.78 29.02
CA VAL A 44 24.94 -15.67 28.73
C VAL A 44 26.19 -14.82 28.59
N ALA A 45 27.22 -15.17 29.36
CA ALA A 45 28.50 -14.46 29.35
C ALA A 45 29.30 -14.79 28.08
N GLN A 46 29.99 -13.80 27.53
CA GLN A 46 31.01 -14.05 26.50
C GLN A 46 32.37 -13.51 26.97
N SER A 47 33.28 -14.46 27.19
CA SER A 47 34.60 -14.22 27.77
C SER A 47 35.54 -13.48 26.81
N SER A 48 36.31 -12.55 27.36
CA SER A 48 37.36 -11.84 26.66
C SER A 48 38.54 -12.76 26.32
N SER A 49 39.05 -12.71 25.09
CA SER A 49 40.42 -13.11 24.78
C SER A 49 41.07 -12.10 23.83
N SER A 50 42.15 -11.50 24.35
CA SER A 50 43.09 -10.55 23.74
C SER A 50 43.70 -11.06 22.42
N VAL A 51 44.16 -10.20 21.50
CA VAL A 51 45.57 -9.72 21.34
C VAL A 51 45.58 -8.90 20.00
N PHE A 52 46.20 -7.72 19.79
CA PHE A 52 47.07 -6.88 20.63
C PHE A 52 47.09 -5.36 20.22
N THR A 53 48.22 -4.69 20.49
CA THR A 53 48.69 -3.30 20.28
C THR A 53 49.02 -2.94 18.81
N SER A 54 49.17 -1.67 18.39
CA SER A 54 49.44 -0.37 19.08
C SER A 54 49.00 0.81 18.16
N SER A 55 49.03 2.13 18.48
CA SER A 55 49.58 2.94 19.58
C SER A 55 48.91 4.36 19.60
N ARG A 56 49.48 5.34 20.36
CA ARG A 56 49.27 6.81 20.31
C ARG A 56 47.89 7.39 20.70
N GLN A 57 47.64 7.36 22.02
CA GLN A 57 47.43 8.56 22.85
C GLN A 57 46.26 9.55 22.55
N SER A 58 45.14 9.32 23.25
CA SER A 58 44.33 10.30 24.03
C SER A 58 43.73 11.56 23.33
N LYS A 59 42.46 11.96 23.53
CA LYS A 59 41.54 11.69 24.66
C LYS A 59 40.05 11.99 24.31
N ALA A 60 39.15 11.10 24.76
CA ALA A 60 37.71 11.32 25.01
C ALA A 60 36.79 11.84 23.86
N THR A 61 36.26 10.90 23.06
CA THR A 61 35.01 11.05 22.31
C THR A 61 33.90 10.28 23.03
N ASN A 62 32.75 10.91 23.29
CA ASN A 62 31.61 10.27 23.95
C ASN A 62 30.66 9.68 22.88
N ASN A 63 30.99 8.52 22.32
CA ASN A 63 30.15 7.84 21.33
C ASN A 63 29.13 6.94 22.01
N GLN A 64 27.91 7.46 22.16
CA GLN A 64 26.72 6.66 22.46
C GLN A 64 26.35 5.88 21.19
N ALA A 65 26.63 4.58 21.19
CA ALA A 65 26.30 3.71 20.05
C ALA A 65 24.78 3.50 19.98
N GLY A 66 24.10 4.33 19.19
CA GLY A 66 22.74 4.04 18.76
C GLY A 66 22.74 2.90 17.76
N GLU A 67 21.95 1.86 18.02
CA GLU A 67 21.59 0.88 17.01
C GLU A 67 20.80 1.60 15.90
N SER A 68 21.49 1.92 14.82
CA SER A 68 20.87 2.45 13.60
C SER A 68 20.15 1.32 12.88
N THR A 69 18.96 0.96 13.37
CA THR A 69 17.98 0.19 12.61
C THR A 69 17.71 0.95 11.32
N SER A 70 18.29 0.47 10.21
CA SER A 70 18.21 1.15 8.93
C SER A 70 16.82 1.00 8.32
N THR A 71 15.87 1.81 8.79
CA THR A 71 14.70 2.17 8.01
C THR A 71 15.19 3.05 6.86
N ALA A 72 15.64 2.39 5.79
CA ALA A 72 16.10 3.04 4.57
C ALA A 72 14.92 3.70 3.85
N GLN A 73 14.48 4.85 4.38
CA GLN A 73 13.67 5.80 3.65
C GLN A 73 14.59 6.44 2.61
N SER A 74 14.70 5.80 1.44
CA SER A 74 15.42 6.33 0.29
C SER A 74 15.02 7.78 0.05
N ALA A 75 16.00 8.62 -0.30
CA ALA A 75 15.70 9.98 -0.71
C ALA A 75 14.71 9.96 -1.90
N PRO A 76 13.62 10.75 -1.86
CA PRO A 76 12.66 10.77 -2.95
C PRO A 76 13.36 11.20 -4.24
N ASP A 77 13.05 10.52 -5.35
CA ASP A 77 13.75 10.70 -6.62
C ASP A 77 13.76 12.17 -7.07
N ALA A 78 14.91 12.59 -7.60
CA ALA A 78 15.25 13.99 -7.84
C ALA A 78 14.29 14.63 -8.87
N GLY A 79 13.31 15.39 -8.37
CA GLY A 79 12.27 16.02 -9.20
C GLY A 79 10.84 15.68 -8.76
N THR A 80 10.65 14.72 -7.85
CA THR A 80 9.37 14.49 -7.18
C THR A 80 8.99 15.72 -6.35
N LYS A 81 7.75 16.23 -6.51
CA LYS A 81 7.28 17.44 -5.82
C LYS A 81 5.98 17.17 -5.05
N THR A 82 5.91 17.67 -3.81
CA THR A 82 4.62 17.76 -3.11
C THR A 82 3.71 18.72 -3.85
N VAL A 83 2.46 18.31 -4.03
CA VAL A 83 1.38 19.11 -4.60
C VAL A 83 0.69 19.85 -3.45
N SER A 84 0.75 21.17 -3.46
CA SER A 84 0.11 22.05 -2.46
C SER A 84 -1.38 22.29 -2.72
N ASP A 85 -1.80 22.10 -3.96
CA ASP A 85 -3.19 22.23 -4.43
C ASP A 85 -3.52 21.02 -5.29
N PRO A 86 -4.20 20.00 -4.74
CA PRO A 86 -4.66 18.84 -5.49
C PRO A 86 -5.80 19.13 -6.46
N SER A 87 -6.58 20.20 -6.27
CA SER A 87 -7.81 20.45 -7.06
C SER A 87 -7.54 20.67 -8.55
N LYS A 88 -6.34 21.12 -8.92
CA LYS A 88 -5.88 21.18 -10.32
C LYS A 88 -5.81 19.82 -11.04
N TYR A 89 -5.98 18.71 -10.31
CA TYR A 89 -6.08 17.34 -10.82
C TYR A 89 -7.52 16.82 -10.85
N ASP A 90 -8.53 17.69 -10.78
CA ASP A 90 -9.95 17.30 -10.84
C ASP A 90 -10.35 16.55 -12.12
N TYR A 91 -9.56 16.65 -13.20
CA TYR A 91 -9.70 15.80 -14.39
C TYR A 91 -9.34 14.30 -14.14
N LEU A 92 -8.81 13.98 -12.97
CA LEU A 92 -8.59 12.62 -12.45
C LEU A 92 -9.64 12.24 -11.37
N SER A 93 -10.60 13.12 -11.07
CA SER A 93 -11.77 12.78 -10.25
C SER A 93 -12.69 11.86 -11.05
N GLY A 94 -13.37 10.96 -10.35
CA GLY A 94 -14.36 10.05 -10.95
C GLY A 94 -14.34 8.66 -10.33
N ILE A 95 -15.07 7.75 -10.99
CA ILE A 95 -15.29 6.39 -10.55
C ILE A 95 -14.31 5.46 -11.30
N TYR A 96 -13.58 4.66 -10.53
CA TYR A 96 -12.59 3.73 -11.04
C TYR A 96 -12.97 2.28 -10.75
N GLU A 97 -12.75 1.40 -11.73
CA GLU A 97 -13.14 0.00 -11.69
C GLU A 97 -11.99 -0.95 -12.00
N ASN A 98 -12.04 -2.14 -11.42
CA ASN A 98 -11.05 -3.20 -11.60
C ASN A 98 -11.76 -4.56 -11.66
N GLY A 99 -12.68 -4.71 -12.64
CA GLY A 99 -13.27 -5.94 -13.20
C GLY A 99 -13.90 -7.02 -12.30
N ALA A 100 -13.69 -7.00 -10.99
CA ALA A 100 -13.88 -8.12 -10.08
C ALA A 100 -14.08 -7.72 -8.60
N ILE A 101 -13.66 -6.51 -8.19
CA ILE A 101 -13.59 -6.02 -6.80
C ILE A 101 -14.09 -4.54 -6.83
N PRO A 102 -14.65 -3.96 -5.75
CA PRO A 102 -15.58 -2.83 -5.89
C PRO A 102 -14.94 -1.52 -6.35
N THR A 103 -15.82 -0.68 -6.89
CA THR A 103 -15.57 0.69 -7.34
C THR A 103 -14.91 1.56 -6.27
N ILE A 104 -13.93 2.35 -6.69
CA ILE A 104 -13.31 3.40 -5.89
C ILE A 104 -13.59 4.74 -6.57
N SER A 105 -14.16 5.68 -5.84
CA SER A 105 -14.26 7.08 -6.25
C SER A 105 -13.01 7.84 -5.79
N LEU A 106 -12.48 8.69 -6.66
CA LEU A 106 -11.53 9.75 -6.32
C LEU A 106 -12.17 11.11 -6.56
N ASP A 107 -11.94 12.07 -5.68
CA ASP A 107 -12.37 13.46 -5.82
C ASP A 107 -11.22 14.38 -5.41
N PHE A 108 -10.51 14.91 -6.40
CA PHE A 108 -9.39 15.81 -6.19
C PHE A 108 -9.81 17.23 -5.80
N GLY A 109 -11.04 17.65 -6.14
CA GLY A 109 -11.61 18.93 -5.74
C GLY A 109 -11.88 18.98 -4.23
N ASN A 110 -12.55 17.95 -3.71
CA ASN A 110 -12.86 17.79 -2.28
C ASN A 110 -11.73 17.08 -1.50
N GLN A 111 -10.71 16.55 -2.19
CA GLN A 111 -9.56 15.84 -1.61
C GLN A 111 -9.98 14.58 -0.82
N THR A 112 -10.90 13.81 -1.39
CA THR A 112 -11.47 12.60 -0.79
C THR A 112 -11.38 11.41 -1.74
N SER A 113 -11.48 10.21 -1.16
CA SER A 113 -11.77 8.99 -1.87
C SER A 113 -12.79 8.20 -1.09
N SER A 114 -13.65 7.45 -1.77
CA SER A 114 -14.54 6.48 -1.14
C SER A 114 -14.50 5.17 -1.90
N GLY A 115 -14.78 4.08 -1.22
CA GLY A 115 -14.90 2.76 -1.83
C GLY A 115 -15.79 1.86 -0.99
N VAL A 116 -16.27 0.77 -1.58
CA VAL A 116 -16.94 -0.28 -0.82
C VAL A 116 -15.88 -1.30 -0.38
N THR A 117 -15.97 -1.84 0.83
CA THR A 117 -15.09 -2.90 1.32
C THR A 117 -15.53 -4.28 0.77
N ALA A 118 -14.70 -5.31 0.98
CA ALA A 118 -15.11 -6.69 0.67
C ALA A 118 -16.32 -7.18 1.50
N SER A 119 -16.64 -6.53 2.63
CA SER A 119 -17.83 -6.81 3.44
C SER A 119 -19.08 -6.03 3.01
N GLY A 120 -18.97 -5.12 2.04
CA GLY A 120 -20.08 -4.26 1.60
C GLY A 120 -20.23 -2.95 2.36
N ASP A 121 -19.35 -2.68 3.33
CA ASP A 121 -19.34 -1.42 4.09
C ASP A 121 -18.73 -0.30 3.25
N VAL A 122 -19.13 0.95 3.47
CA VAL A 122 -18.49 2.11 2.83
C VAL A 122 -17.28 2.54 3.64
N ALA A 123 -16.15 2.75 2.95
CA ALA A 123 -14.93 3.29 3.50
C ALA A 123 -14.65 4.65 2.87
N ASP A 124 -14.68 5.70 3.69
CA ASP A 124 -14.35 7.08 3.30
C ASP A 124 -12.94 7.43 3.75
N TYR A 125 -12.20 8.10 2.87
CA TYR A 125 -10.80 8.50 3.04
C TYR A 125 -10.60 9.97 2.66
N SER A 126 -9.70 10.64 3.38
CA SER A 126 -9.21 11.99 3.02
C SER A 126 -7.78 11.91 2.50
N PHE A 127 -7.44 12.75 1.53
CA PHE A 127 -6.07 12.86 1.02
C PHE A 127 -5.19 13.51 2.09
N THR A 128 -4.10 12.84 2.45
CA THR A 128 -3.11 13.32 3.43
C THR A 128 -1.89 13.93 2.77
N LYS A 129 -1.56 13.46 1.55
CA LYS A 129 -0.43 13.93 0.77
C LYS A 129 -0.63 13.59 -0.70
N VAL A 130 -0.36 14.55 -1.58
CA VAL A 130 -0.24 14.31 -3.02
C VAL A 130 1.18 14.64 -3.45
N LEU A 131 1.82 13.70 -4.16
CA LEU A 131 3.12 13.85 -4.79
C LEU A 131 2.95 13.77 -6.30
N ARG A 132 3.72 14.55 -7.07
CA ARG A 132 3.83 14.45 -8.52
C ARG A 132 5.25 14.08 -8.90
N HIS A 133 5.41 13.07 -9.76
CA HIS A 133 6.69 12.63 -10.28
C HIS A 133 7.05 13.31 -11.62
N PRO A 134 8.33 13.26 -12.04
CA PRO A 134 8.77 13.84 -13.31
C PRO A 134 8.10 13.24 -14.56
N ASP A 135 7.73 11.95 -14.54
CA ASP A 135 7.04 11.26 -15.63
C ASP A 135 5.54 11.63 -15.73
N GLY A 136 5.02 12.43 -14.81
CA GLY A 136 3.64 12.90 -14.80
C GLY A 136 2.71 12.09 -13.90
N THR A 137 3.17 10.95 -13.37
CA THR A 137 2.40 10.15 -12.41
C THR A 137 2.19 10.89 -11.08
N LEU A 138 1.14 10.49 -10.36
CA LEU A 138 0.84 10.98 -9.02
C LEU A 138 0.90 9.85 -8.00
N VAL A 139 1.25 10.22 -6.77
CA VAL A 139 1.10 9.35 -5.59
C VAL A 139 0.23 10.08 -4.58
N VAL A 140 -0.94 9.51 -4.30
CA VAL A 140 -1.96 10.07 -3.42
C VAL A 140 -2.07 9.20 -2.18
N ASN A 141 -1.49 9.67 -1.08
CA ASN A 141 -1.64 9.02 0.23
C ASN A 141 -2.98 9.41 0.83
N VAL A 142 -3.75 8.43 1.29
CA VAL A 142 -5.06 8.65 1.90
C VAL A 142 -5.15 7.99 3.27
N SER A 143 -5.94 8.57 4.16
CA SER A 143 -6.25 7.98 5.47
C SER A 143 -7.75 8.06 5.72
N GLY A 144 -8.31 7.02 6.31
CA GLY A 144 -9.73 6.95 6.59
C GLY A 144 -10.05 5.90 7.64
N SER A 145 -11.34 5.68 7.84
CA SER A 145 -11.83 4.62 8.71
C SER A 145 -13.14 4.07 8.19
N PHE A 146 -13.34 2.76 8.31
CA PHE A 146 -14.61 2.12 8.04
C PHE A 146 -15.08 1.33 9.26
N LYS A 147 -16.40 1.18 9.37
CA LYS A 147 -17.05 0.34 10.36
C LYS A 147 -17.22 -1.07 9.78
N TYR A 148 -17.04 -2.09 10.61
CA TYR A 148 -17.24 -3.48 10.21
C TYR A 148 -17.78 -4.29 11.39
N ASN A 149 -18.55 -5.34 11.08
CA ASN A 149 -19.05 -6.29 12.07
C ASN A 149 -18.09 -7.48 12.18
N VAL A 150 -17.62 -7.77 13.40
CA VAL A 150 -16.67 -8.86 13.66
C VAL A 150 -17.32 -10.24 13.52
N ASP A 151 -18.62 -10.34 13.78
CA ASP A 151 -19.41 -11.55 13.59
C ASP A 151 -20.69 -11.22 12.78
N PRO A 152 -20.69 -11.43 11.45
CA PRO A 152 -21.85 -11.14 10.61
C PRO A 152 -23.03 -12.12 10.80
N ASN A 153 -22.86 -13.19 11.59
CA ASN A 153 -23.91 -14.20 11.83
C ASN A 153 -24.58 -14.07 13.20
N ASN A 154 -24.12 -13.15 14.04
CA ASN A 154 -24.56 -12.99 15.42
C ASN A 154 -25.13 -11.59 15.60
N ASN A 155 -26.39 -11.48 16.03
CA ASN A 155 -27.12 -10.21 16.21
C ASN A 155 -26.59 -9.34 17.36
N SER A 156 -25.36 -9.59 17.82
CA SER A 156 -24.69 -8.85 18.90
C SER A 156 -23.81 -7.77 18.29
N SER A 157 -24.24 -6.51 18.43
CA SER A 157 -23.70 -5.32 17.75
C SER A 157 -22.28 -4.89 18.18
N SER A 158 -21.27 -5.75 18.05
CA SER A 158 -19.86 -5.39 18.18
C SER A 158 -19.31 -4.80 16.88
N GLU A 159 -19.90 -3.67 16.47
CA GLU A 159 -19.37 -2.82 15.40
C GLU A 159 -17.97 -2.32 15.82
N GLN A 160 -16.96 -2.57 15.00
CA GLN A 160 -15.61 -2.06 15.20
C GLN A 160 -15.24 -1.08 14.10
N THR A 161 -14.37 -0.12 14.44
CA THR A 161 -13.80 0.83 13.48
C THR A 161 -12.39 0.39 13.12
N ALA A 162 -12.15 0.05 11.85
CA ALA A 162 -10.82 -0.13 11.30
C ALA A 162 -10.30 1.21 10.76
N TYR A 163 -9.12 1.63 11.18
CA TYR A 163 -8.39 2.75 10.57
C TYR A 163 -7.44 2.22 9.51
N VAL A 164 -7.48 2.82 8.31
CA VAL A 164 -6.67 2.37 7.17
C VAL A 164 -5.94 3.55 6.55
N GLN A 165 -4.70 3.32 6.12
CA GLN A 165 -3.90 4.24 5.35
C GLN A 165 -3.44 3.54 4.06
N LEU A 166 -3.85 4.08 2.92
CA LEU A 166 -3.50 3.58 1.58
C LEU A 166 -2.71 4.64 0.81
N SER A 167 -2.06 4.22 -0.27
CA SER A 167 -1.52 5.14 -1.26
C SER A 167 -1.91 4.68 -2.66
N PHE A 168 -2.32 5.60 -3.52
CA PHE A 168 -2.67 5.33 -4.90
C PHE A 168 -1.55 5.84 -5.81
N LEU A 169 -0.94 4.95 -6.60
CA LEU A 169 -0.07 5.32 -7.71
C LEU A 169 -0.95 5.50 -8.95
N ILE A 170 -1.11 6.73 -9.41
CA ILE A 170 -2.01 7.10 -10.51
C ILE A 170 -1.19 7.49 -11.74
N ALA A 171 -1.47 6.84 -12.86
CA ALA A 171 -0.98 7.18 -14.19
C ALA A 171 -2.13 7.79 -15.02
N PRO A 172 -2.10 9.10 -15.32
CA PRO A 172 -3.04 9.71 -16.26
C PRO A 172 -3.07 9.01 -17.62
N GLN A 173 -4.15 9.21 -18.39
CA GLN A 173 -4.23 8.79 -19.79
C GLN A 173 -2.98 9.24 -20.57
N GLY A 174 -2.42 8.35 -21.39
CA GLY A 174 -1.21 8.59 -22.16
C GLY A 174 0.11 8.63 -21.36
N VAL A 175 0.07 8.45 -20.02
CA VAL A 175 1.27 8.37 -19.18
C VAL A 175 1.68 6.92 -18.95
N THR A 176 2.97 6.64 -19.15
CA THR A 176 3.62 5.37 -18.80
C THR A 176 4.38 5.55 -17.50
N VAL A 177 4.25 4.61 -16.56
CA VAL A 177 5.03 4.64 -15.32
C VAL A 177 6.45 4.13 -15.60
N THR A 178 7.48 4.95 -15.37
CA THR A 178 8.84 4.63 -15.84
C THR A 178 9.83 4.23 -14.74
N LYS A 179 9.52 4.56 -13.48
CA LYS A 179 10.46 4.41 -12.37
C LYS A 179 9.75 4.27 -11.03
N ASN A 180 10.28 3.38 -10.18
CA ASN A 180 9.92 3.30 -8.77
C ASN A 180 10.58 4.44 -7.99
N TRP A 181 9.80 5.40 -7.49
CA TRP A 181 10.34 6.59 -6.80
C TRP A 181 10.94 6.29 -5.42
N GLN A 182 10.61 5.13 -4.83
CA GLN A 182 11.14 4.70 -3.52
C GLN A 182 12.48 3.96 -3.63
N THR A 183 12.74 3.29 -4.75
CA THR A 183 13.98 2.54 -4.96
C THR A 183 14.91 3.18 -5.99
N GLY A 184 14.39 4.11 -6.79
CA GLY A 184 15.07 4.68 -7.96
C GLY A 184 15.20 3.69 -9.12
N SER A 185 14.64 2.48 -9.03
CA SER A 185 14.71 1.45 -10.07
C SER A 185 13.81 1.81 -11.25
N SER A 186 14.30 1.66 -12.48
CA SER A 186 13.43 1.68 -13.67
C SER A 186 12.42 0.53 -13.60
N ILE A 187 11.25 0.74 -14.19
CA ILE A 187 10.21 -0.29 -14.35
C ILE A 187 9.76 -0.36 -15.81
N THR A 188 9.11 -1.46 -16.20
CA THR A 188 8.47 -1.61 -17.52
C THR A 188 6.96 -1.71 -17.35
N ASP A 189 6.27 -0.57 -17.33
CA ASP A 189 4.80 -0.52 -17.35
C ASP A 189 4.27 -1.15 -18.65
N ASN A 190 3.57 -2.28 -18.50
CA ASN A 190 3.00 -3.06 -19.59
C ASN A 190 1.48 -2.86 -19.74
N SER A 191 0.92 -1.84 -19.09
CA SER A 191 -0.52 -1.58 -19.07
C SER A 191 -0.98 -0.57 -20.12
N ASP A 192 -2.26 -0.65 -20.46
CA ASP A 192 -2.86 0.08 -21.58
C ASP A 192 -3.02 1.58 -21.29
N THR A 193 -2.34 2.44 -22.06
CA THR A 193 -2.31 3.89 -21.81
C THR A 193 -3.54 4.65 -22.32
N ASP A 194 -4.51 3.98 -22.95
CA ASP A 194 -5.75 4.58 -23.46
C ASP A 194 -6.68 5.13 -22.36
N SER A 195 -6.45 4.76 -21.09
CA SER A 195 -7.19 5.30 -19.93
C SER A 195 -6.29 5.69 -18.75
N THR A 196 -6.82 6.56 -17.88
CA THR A 196 -6.22 6.83 -16.56
C THR A 196 -6.33 5.57 -15.70
N ARG A 197 -5.20 5.11 -15.18
CA ARG A 197 -5.08 3.91 -14.34
C ARG A 197 -4.55 4.26 -12.95
N PHE A 198 -4.90 3.48 -11.94
CA PHE A 198 -4.15 3.46 -10.69
C PHE A 198 -3.96 2.07 -10.10
N ALA A 199 -2.95 1.95 -9.24
CA ALA A 199 -2.71 0.78 -8.39
C ALA A 199 -2.63 1.19 -6.91
N ILE A 200 -3.06 0.30 -6.01
CA ILE A 200 -3.10 0.53 -4.56
C ILE A 200 -1.82 -0.02 -3.89
N ALA A 201 -1.28 0.77 -2.98
CA ALA A 201 -0.21 0.41 -2.05
C ALA A 201 -0.70 0.54 -0.60
N ASN A 202 -0.16 -0.28 0.29
CA ASN A 202 -0.54 -0.34 1.70
C ASN A 202 0.53 0.26 2.62
N SER A 203 0.13 0.72 3.80
CA SER A 203 1.01 1.00 4.92
C SER A 203 0.86 -0.05 6.02
N ASN A 204 1.99 -0.48 6.59
CA ASN A 204 2.04 -1.43 7.71
C ASN A 204 2.39 -0.76 9.05
N ASP A 205 2.61 0.56 9.07
CA ASP A 205 3.19 1.29 10.22
C ASP A 205 2.40 2.53 10.66
N GLY A 206 1.13 2.62 10.24
CA GLY A 206 0.22 3.73 10.57
C GLY A 206 0.29 4.90 9.59
N GLY A 207 0.67 4.67 8.33
CA GLY A 207 0.81 5.69 7.28
C GLY A 207 2.13 6.47 7.31
N LYS A 208 3.14 6.01 8.06
CA LYS A 208 4.47 6.66 8.09
C LYS A 208 5.27 6.29 6.85
N THR A 209 5.23 5.02 6.47
CA THR A 209 5.75 4.50 5.20
C THR A 209 4.66 3.73 4.46
N PHE A 210 4.68 3.83 3.14
CA PHE A 210 3.83 3.07 2.23
C PHE A 210 4.75 2.17 1.42
N ASN A 211 4.40 0.89 1.27
CA ASN A 211 5.14 0.00 0.40
C ASN A 211 4.55 0.08 -1.00
N MET A 212 5.18 0.85 -1.89
CA MET A 212 4.69 1.05 -3.26
C MET A 212 5.03 -0.13 -4.18
N SER A 213 5.81 -1.13 -3.76
CA SER A 213 6.24 -2.25 -4.63
C SER A 213 5.05 -2.88 -5.32
N THR A 214 4.03 -3.31 -4.58
CA THR A 214 2.83 -3.95 -5.14
C THR A 214 2.08 -3.06 -6.13
N ALA A 215 2.08 -1.73 -5.92
CA ALA A 215 1.48 -0.81 -6.88
C ALA A 215 2.28 -0.77 -8.19
N TYR A 216 3.61 -0.77 -8.12
CA TYR A 216 4.48 -0.85 -9.30
C TYR A 216 4.40 -2.21 -10.01
N ASP A 217 4.42 -3.31 -9.25
CA ASP A 217 4.30 -4.68 -9.76
C ASP A 217 2.99 -4.86 -10.56
N ASN A 218 1.91 -4.17 -10.16
CA ASN A 218 0.63 -4.15 -10.88
C ASN A 218 0.70 -3.42 -12.23
N PHE A 219 1.47 -2.33 -12.36
CA PHE A 219 1.75 -1.69 -13.66
C PHE A 219 2.66 -2.56 -14.54
N GLU A 220 3.69 -3.19 -13.97
CA GLU A 220 4.59 -4.08 -14.72
C GLU A 220 3.90 -5.36 -15.20
N SER A 221 2.94 -5.90 -14.44
CA SER A 221 2.19 -7.11 -14.81
C SER A 221 0.89 -6.82 -15.58
N ASN A 222 0.46 -5.56 -15.65
CA ASN A 222 -0.88 -5.17 -16.11
C ASN A 222 -1.99 -5.97 -15.39
N GLN A 223 -1.90 -6.06 -14.06
CA GLN A 223 -2.85 -6.77 -13.20
C GLN A 223 -3.34 -5.85 -12.07
N ASN A 224 -4.58 -6.07 -11.62
CA ASN A 224 -5.19 -5.34 -10.51
C ASN A 224 -5.16 -3.80 -10.65
N LEU A 225 -5.22 -3.29 -11.89
CA LEU A 225 -5.29 -1.87 -12.16
C LEU A 225 -6.74 -1.39 -12.16
N TYR A 226 -6.95 -0.23 -11.56
CA TYR A 226 -8.22 0.48 -11.53
C TYR A 226 -8.25 1.49 -12.67
N THR A 227 -9.19 1.35 -13.60
CA THR A 227 -9.35 2.27 -14.75
C THR A 227 -10.50 3.25 -14.53
N LEU A 228 -10.29 4.52 -14.91
CA LEU A 228 -11.33 5.55 -14.84
C LEU A 228 -12.45 5.25 -15.84
N GLN A 229 -13.68 5.17 -15.36
CA GLN A 229 -14.86 5.01 -16.23
C GLN A 229 -15.17 6.31 -16.97
N GLN A 230 -15.26 6.22 -18.30
CA GLN A 230 -15.74 7.31 -19.16
C GLN A 230 -17.25 7.13 -19.37
N TYR A 231 -18.03 8.16 -19.04
CA TYR A 231 -19.49 8.24 -19.23
C TYR A 231 -19.85 9.04 -20.49
#